data_AF-A0A0B7C3I8-F1
#
_entry.id   AF-A0A0B7C3I8-F1
#
_cell.length_a   1.000
_cell.length_b   1.000
_cell.length_c   1.000
_cell.angle_alpha   90.00
_cell.angle_beta   90.00
_cell.angle_gamma   90.00
#
_symmetry.space_group_name_H-M   'P 1'
#
loop_
_entity.id
_entity.type
_entity.pdbx_description
1 polymer ?
#
loop_
_entity_poly.entity_id
_entity_poly.type
_entity_poly.pdbx_seq_one_letter_code
_entity_poly.pdbx_strand_id
1 'polypeptide(L)'
;VNNTAPKGWYLAMVSKTVDTADPEAEILPGLKLLGDIKQKFVKVSEIFAPSDLGQESQVFISSGYDPTTHFETTCEDVLSIFERGNGQAFDFSKV
;
A
#
# COMPACT_ATOMS: atom_id res chain seq x y z
N VAL A 1 0.40 20.98 -11.71
CA VAL A 1 0.67 20.22 -12.96
C VAL A 1 0.77 18.76 -12.57
N ASN A 2 0.03 17.86 -13.22
CA ASN A 2 0.24 16.43 -13.05
C ASN A 2 1.33 16.00 -14.06
N ASN A 3 2.50 15.59 -13.56
CA ASN A 3 3.64 15.15 -14.38
C ASN A 3 3.70 13.62 -14.54
N THR A 4 2.66 12.88 -14.14
CA THR A 4 2.63 11.41 -14.22
C THR A 4 2.01 10.89 -15.52
N ALA A 5 1.37 11.75 -16.32
CA ALA A 5 0.78 11.39 -17.60
C ALA A 5 0.94 12.51 -18.66
N PRO A 6 0.99 12.17 -19.96
CA PRO A 6 0.95 13.16 -21.04
C PRO A 6 -0.30 14.05 -21.00
N LYS A 7 -0.24 15.22 -21.63
CA LYS A 7 -1.38 16.15 -21.70
C LYS A 7 -2.62 15.46 -22.30
N GLY A 8 -3.75 15.56 -21.59
CA GLY A 8 -5.02 14.96 -21.99
C GLY A 8 -5.20 13.49 -21.58
N TRP A 9 -4.18 12.89 -20.94
CA TRP A 9 -4.25 11.55 -20.37
C TRP A 9 -4.32 11.61 -18.85
N TYR A 10 -5.00 10.64 -18.27
CA TYR A 10 -5.16 10.48 -16.82
C TYR A 10 -4.80 9.05 -16.44
N LEU A 11 -4.09 8.91 -15.32
CA LEU A 11 -3.90 7.63 -14.65
C LEU A 11 -4.87 7.55 -13.48
N ALA A 12 -5.69 6.50 -13.46
CA ALA A 12 -6.57 6.18 -12.36
C ALA A 12 -6.22 4.79 -11.83
N MET A 13 -6.25 4.64 -10.50
CA MET A 13 -5.98 3.37 -9.82
C MET A 13 -7.18 3.01 -8.96
N VAL A 14 -7.58 1.74 -9.00
CA VAL A 14 -8.60 1.15 -8.14
C VAL A 14 -7.96 -0.04 -7.45
N SER A 15 -7.94 -0.03 -6.12
CA SER A 15 -7.28 -1.03 -5.29
C SER A 15 -8.24 -1.53 -4.21
N LYS A 16 -8.10 -2.82 -3.86
CA LYS A 16 -8.89 -3.50 -2.84
C LYS A 16 -8.15 -4.78 -2.40
N THR A 17 -8.43 -5.27 -1.19
CA THR A 17 -8.13 -6.65 -0.80
C THR A 17 -9.03 -7.61 -1.56
N VAL A 18 -8.47 -8.73 -2.01
CA VAL A 18 -9.19 -9.78 -2.75
C VAL A 18 -10.02 -10.61 -1.78
N ASP A 19 -11.33 -10.69 -2.00
CA ASP A 19 -12.26 -11.47 -1.17
C ASP A 19 -12.83 -12.71 -1.90
N THR A 20 -12.69 -12.78 -3.22
CA THR A 20 -13.30 -13.81 -4.07
C THR A 20 -12.31 -14.38 -5.08
N ALA A 21 -12.72 -15.43 -5.79
CA ALA A 21 -11.95 -16.02 -6.88
C ALA A 21 -11.95 -15.19 -8.17
N ASP A 22 -12.74 -14.10 -8.23
CA ASP A 22 -12.79 -13.16 -9.36
C ASP A 22 -12.45 -11.72 -8.88
N PRO A 23 -11.16 -11.40 -8.71
CA PRO A 23 -10.71 -10.10 -8.18
C PRO A 23 -11.14 -8.92 -9.05
N GLU A 24 -11.28 -9.12 -10.35
CA GLU A 24 -11.61 -8.04 -11.29
C GLU A 24 -13.09 -7.64 -11.18
N ALA A 25 -13.98 -8.61 -10.93
CA ALA A 25 -15.39 -8.33 -10.66
C ALA A 25 -15.58 -7.43 -9.43
N GLU A 26 -14.73 -7.57 -8.41
CA GLU A 26 -14.82 -6.80 -7.16
C GLU A 26 -14.56 -5.30 -7.35
N ILE A 27 -13.71 -4.94 -8.30
CA ILE A 27 -13.35 -3.53 -8.57
C ILE A 27 -14.26 -2.85 -9.60
N LEU A 28 -15.20 -3.60 -10.21
CA LEU A 28 -16.15 -3.06 -11.20
C LEU A 28 -16.90 -1.81 -10.73
N PRO A 29 -17.38 -1.70 -9.47
CA PRO A 29 -18.01 -0.47 -8.99
C PRO A 29 -17.10 0.76 -9.11
N GLY A 30 -15.81 0.62 -8.78
CA GLY A 30 -14.82 1.69 -8.93
C GLY A 30 -14.53 2.00 -10.40
N LEU A 31 -14.38 0.97 -11.24
CA LEU A 31 -14.12 1.15 -12.68
C LEU A 31 -15.28 1.87 -13.39
N LYS A 32 -16.54 1.60 -13.02
CA LYS A 32 -17.71 2.28 -13.60
C LYS A 32 -17.72 3.79 -13.37
N LEU A 33 -17.10 4.27 -12.30
CA LEU A 33 -16.98 5.70 -12.00
C LEU A 33 -15.99 6.41 -12.93
N LEU A 34 -15.08 5.67 -13.60
CA LEU A 34 -14.03 6.25 -14.44
C LEU A 34 -14.50 6.56 -15.88
N GLY A 35 -15.67 6.08 -16.30
CA GLY A 35 -16.18 6.26 -17.66
C GLY A 35 -15.43 5.42 -18.70
N ASP A 36 -15.07 6.02 -19.84
CA ASP A 36 -14.38 5.33 -20.93
C ASP A 36 -12.89 5.10 -20.63
N ILE A 37 -12.51 3.85 -20.41
CA ILE A 37 -11.14 3.44 -20.07
C ILE A 37 -10.40 3.04 -21.36
N LYS A 38 -9.39 3.82 -21.75
CA LYS A 38 -8.58 3.54 -22.96
C LYS A 38 -7.72 2.29 -22.84
N GLN A 39 -7.18 2.02 -21.67
CA GLN A 39 -6.37 0.84 -21.40
C GLN A 39 -6.43 0.48 -19.91
N LYS A 40 -6.43 -0.81 -19.60
CA LYS A 40 -6.46 -1.33 -18.24
C LYS A 40 -5.31 -2.30 -18.01
N PHE A 41 -4.64 -2.17 -16.87
CA PHE A 41 -3.60 -3.09 -16.41
C PHE A 41 -4.02 -3.63 -15.05
N VAL A 42 -4.16 -4.95 -14.94
CA VAL A 42 -4.63 -5.63 -13.73
C VAL A 42 -3.45 -6.39 -13.11
N LYS A 43 -3.24 -6.20 -11.81
CA LYS A 43 -2.21 -6.91 -11.04
C LYS A 43 -2.80 -7.31 -9.70
N VAL A 44 -2.66 -8.59 -9.37
CA VAL A 44 -2.90 -9.14 -8.03
C VAL A 44 -1.55 -9.40 -7.39
N SER A 45 -1.40 -9.11 -6.11
CA SER A 45 -0.16 -9.32 -5.37
C SER A 45 -0.47 -9.82 -3.97
N GLU A 46 0.31 -10.79 -3.52
CA GLU A 46 0.25 -11.28 -2.15
C GLU A 46 0.87 -10.23 -1.21
N ILE A 47 0.23 -10.02 -0.06
CA ILE A 47 0.72 -9.12 0.98
C ILE A 47 1.22 -10.00 2.13
N PHE A 48 2.49 -9.82 2.48
CA PHE A 48 3.13 -10.55 3.57
C PHE A 48 3.26 -9.69 4.81
N ALA A 49 3.35 -10.34 5.96
CA ALA A 49 3.65 -9.72 7.25
C ALA A 49 4.79 -10.47 7.93
N PRO A 50 5.59 -9.81 8.78
CA PRO A 50 6.65 -10.47 9.53
C PRO A 50 6.10 -11.59 10.41
N SER A 51 6.69 -12.79 10.34
CA SER A 51 6.40 -13.89 11.27
C SER A 51 7.14 -13.75 12.61
N ASP A 52 8.14 -12.87 12.67
CA ASP A 52 8.95 -12.53 13.84
C ASP A 52 9.13 -11.01 13.90
N LEU A 53 8.94 -10.43 15.07
CA LEU A 53 9.07 -9.00 15.32
C LEU A 53 10.53 -8.55 15.53
N GLY A 54 11.50 -9.45 15.53
CA GLY A 54 12.91 -9.08 15.49
C GLY A 54 13.54 -8.72 16.84
N GLN A 55 12.78 -8.80 17.95
CA GLN A 55 13.30 -8.45 19.28
C GLN A 55 14.45 -9.37 19.70
N GLU A 56 14.31 -10.68 19.48
CA GLU A 56 15.36 -11.67 19.77
C GLU A 56 16.29 -11.88 18.57
N SER A 57 15.73 -12.03 17.36
CA SER A 57 16.51 -12.35 16.16
C SER A 57 17.33 -11.16 15.64
N GLN A 58 17.00 -9.93 16.06
CA GLN A 58 17.60 -8.68 15.57
C GLN A 58 17.42 -8.49 14.04
N VAL A 59 16.37 -9.08 13.47
CA VAL A 59 15.97 -8.93 12.07
C VAL A 59 14.58 -8.28 12.02
N PHE A 60 14.51 -7.02 11.62
CA PHE A 60 13.28 -6.22 11.60
C PHE A 60 12.71 -6.13 10.18
N ILE A 61 11.71 -6.96 9.87
CA ILE A 61 11.06 -7.00 8.57
C ILE A 61 9.83 -6.07 8.57
N SER A 62 9.59 -5.39 7.44
CA SER A 62 8.43 -4.54 7.21
C SER A 62 7.21 -5.35 6.75
N SER A 63 6.03 -4.78 6.94
CA SER A 63 4.80 -5.30 6.37
C SER A 63 4.69 -4.94 4.88
N GLY A 64 3.98 -5.76 4.09
CA GLY A 64 3.67 -5.42 2.70
C GLY A 64 2.69 -4.26 2.60
N TYR A 65 2.74 -3.50 1.50
CA TYR A 65 1.80 -2.40 1.26
C TYR A 65 0.37 -2.92 1.13
N ASP A 66 -0.52 -2.35 1.93
CA ASP A 66 -1.95 -2.59 1.85
C ASP A 66 -2.58 -1.85 0.64
N PRO A 67 -3.86 -2.09 0.32
CA PRO A 67 -4.49 -1.48 -0.85
C PRO A 67 -4.92 -0.02 -0.62
N THR A 68 -4.60 0.62 0.51
CA THR A 68 -4.96 2.01 0.76
C THR A 68 -4.17 2.95 -0.15
N THR A 69 -4.73 4.13 -0.43
CA THR A 69 -4.14 5.12 -1.35
C THR A 69 -3.46 6.28 -0.62
N HIS A 70 -3.28 6.13 0.69
CA HIS A 70 -2.60 7.07 1.58
C HIS A 70 -1.55 6.33 2.41
N PHE A 71 -0.65 7.07 3.05
CA PHE A 71 0.53 6.47 3.69
C PHE A 71 0.37 6.17 5.19
N GLU A 72 -0.82 6.32 5.78
CA GLU A 72 -1.00 6.17 7.22
C GLU A 72 -0.46 4.84 7.77
N THR A 73 -0.94 3.70 7.26
CA THR A 73 -0.50 2.36 7.70
C THR A 73 0.98 2.08 7.39
N THR A 74 1.49 2.65 6.30
CA THR A 74 2.93 2.59 5.98
C THR A 74 3.76 3.35 7.02
N CYS A 75 3.32 4.56 7.40
CA CYS A 75 3.99 5.35 8.43
C CYS A 75 3.95 4.64 9.78
N GLU A 76 2.84 4.00 10.13
CA GLU A 76 2.72 3.18 11.34
C GLU A 76 3.72 2.01 11.34
N ASP A 77 3.88 1.30 10.22
CA ASP A 77 4.87 0.21 10.11
C ASP A 77 6.31 0.72 10.24
N VAL A 78 6.63 1.87 9.65
CA VAL A 78 7.94 2.52 9.81
C VAL A 78 8.22 2.86 11.27
N LEU A 79 7.26 3.47 11.98
CA LEU A 79 7.41 3.81 13.39
C LEU A 79 7.53 2.56 14.27
N SER A 80 6.77 1.51 13.96
CA SER A 80 6.85 0.22 14.64
C SER A 80 8.23 -0.43 14.46
N ILE A 81 8.76 -0.48 13.23
CA ILE A 81 10.10 -0.99 12.96
C ILE A 81 11.15 -0.20 13.75
N PHE A 82 11.06 1.13 13.74
CA PHE A 82 11.97 1.99 14.49
C PHE A 82 11.94 1.65 15.99
N GLU A 83 10.75 1.54 16.57
CA GLU A 83 10.59 1.23 17.99
C GLU A 83 11.15 -0.14 18.35
N ARG A 84 10.84 -1.18 17.55
CA ARG A 84 11.36 -2.53 17.74
C ARG A 84 12.88 -2.58 17.66
N GLY A 85 13.48 -1.83 16.74
CA GLY A 85 14.93 -1.79 16.53
C GLY A 85 15.71 -0.96 17.56
N ASN A 86 15.11 0.12 18.07
CA ASN A 86 15.79 1.06 18.97
C ASN A 86 15.36 0.92 20.44
N GLY A 87 14.33 0.13 20.74
CA GLY A 87 13.79 -0.07 22.08
C GLY A 87 13.05 1.14 22.65
N GLN A 88 12.74 2.14 21.82
CA GLN A 88 11.99 3.33 22.21
C GLN A 88 11.23 3.90 21.01
N ALA A 89 10.08 4.52 21.27
CA ALA A 89 9.29 5.21 20.25
C ALA A 89 10.07 6.34 19.56
N PHE A 90 9.75 6.60 18.30
CA PHE A 90 10.34 7.72 17.56
C PHE A 90 9.91 9.05 18.17
N ASP A 91 10.88 9.91 18.45
CA ASP A 91 10.65 11.23 19.01
C ASP A 91 10.69 12.30 17.90
N PHE A 92 9.49 12.71 17.47
CA PHE A 92 9.31 13.73 16.44
C PHE A 92 9.84 15.11 16.82
N SER A 93 10.19 15.39 18.07
CA SER A 93 10.77 16.67 18.46
C SER A 93 12.27 16.79 18.13
N LYS A 94 12.91 15.69 17.74
CA LYS A 94 14.35 15.62 17.42
C LYS A 94 14.66 15.88 15.94
N VAL A 95 13.66 16.32 15.18
CA VAL A 95 13.75 16.66 13.74
C VAL A 95 13.21 18.06 13.49
#